data_AF-A0A6L8M0B0-F1
#
_entry.id   AF-A0A6L8M0B0-F1
#
_cell.length_a   1.000
_cell.length_b   1.000
_cell.length_c   1.000
_cell.angle_alpha   90.00
_cell.angle_beta   90.00
_cell.angle_gamma   90.00
#
_symmetry.space_group_name_H-M   'P 1'
#
loop_
_entity.id
_entity.type
_entity.pdbx_description
1 polymer ?
#
loop_
_entity_poly.entity_id
_entity_poly.type
_entity_poly.pdbx_seq_one_letter_code
_entity_poly.pdbx_strand_id
1 'polypeptide(L)'
;MKQQTYIELFEHETQQVDQPACFSRFGRVVDFNQATNSVRINFADNPLEQPIWARLERHFEASELKLSVDNQARCWVEFVNHDLTLPVVTEIYFGVSGDGKELILSADKLMVETSNELAIISGNAEAHYRGKEGSVTTDAEHVTSEASMAQKILGGTIAIN
;
A
#
# COMPACT_ATOMS: atom_id res chain seq x y z
N MET A 1 12.65 -49.93 -27.41
CA MET A 1 11.32 -50.22 -26.83
C MET A 1 11.03 -49.50 -25.51
N LYS A 2 12.00 -49.20 -24.62
CA LYS A 2 11.71 -48.48 -23.35
C LYS A 2 11.64 -46.94 -23.43
N GLN A 3 12.11 -46.35 -24.53
CA GLN A 3 12.20 -44.89 -24.67
C GLN A 3 10.93 -44.28 -25.27
N GLN A 4 10.18 -45.04 -26.10
CA GLN A 4 8.89 -44.62 -26.64
C GLN A 4 7.82 -44.51 -25.55
N THR A 5 7.85 -45.40 -24.56
CA THR A 5 6.90 -45.42 -23.44
C THR A 5 7.01 -44.17 -22.56
N TYR A 6 8.19 -43.57 -22.45
CA TYR A 6 8.38 -42.35 -21.64
C TYR A 6 7.83 -41.09 -22.33
N ILE A 7 7.86 -41.05 -23.66
CA ILE A 7 7.33 -39.90 -24.42
C ILE A 7 5.81 -39.93 -24.40
N GLU A 8 5.19 -41.11 -24.57
CA GLU A 8 3.73 -41.27 -24.50
C GLU A 8 3.17 -40.98 -23.09
N LEU A 9 3.93 -41.25 -22.02
CA LEU A 9 3.53 -40.87 -20.65
C LEU A 9 3.60 -39.35 -20.41
N PHE A 10 4.60 -38.66 -20.98
CA PHE A 10 4.71 -37.19 -20.88
C PHE A 10 3.63 -36.47 -21.70
N GLU A 11 3.25 -37.02 -22.84
CA GLU A 11 2.16 -36.48 -23.68
C GLU A 11 0.78 -36.68 -23.04
N HIS A 12 0.60 -37.73 -22.23
CA HIS A 12 -0.64 -37.95 -21.48
C HIS A 12 -0.76 -37.12 -20.18
N GLU A 13 0.36 -36.73 -19.55
CA GLU A 13 0.33 -35.86 -18.36
C GLU A 13 0.20 -34.37 -18.70
N THR A 14 0.35 -33.98 -19.97
CA THR A 14 0.20 -32.59 -20.42
C THR A 14 -1.16 -32.26 -21.03
N GLN A 15 -2.08 -33.22 -21.11
CA GLN A 15 -3.49 -32.98 -21.47
C GLN A 15 -4.33 -32.63 -20.25
N GLN A 16 -4.02 -31.50 -19.62
CA GLN A 16 -4.95 -30.84 -18.70
C GLN A 16 -4.94 -29.33 -18.94
N VAL A 17 -5.48 -28.93 -20.09
CA VAL A 17 -5.96 -27.57 -20.33
C VAL A 17 -7.43 -27.70 -20.70
N ASP A 18 -8.30 -27.31 -19.76
CA ASP A 18 -9.56 -26.56 -20.01
C ASP A 18 -10.42 -26.44 -18.74
N GLN A 19 -9.78 -26.10 -17.62
CA GLN A 19 -10.44 -25.26 -16.62
C GLN A 19 -9.51 -24.07 -16.39
N PRO A 20 -9.97 -22.81 -16.52
CA PRO A 20 -9.16 -21.68 -16.13
C PRO A 20 -8.88 -21.87 -14.65
N ALA A 21 -7.65 -22.26 -14.34
CA ALA A 21 -7.26 -22.51 -12.98
C ALA A 21 -7.39 -21.17 -12.23
N CYS A 22 -8.40 -21.12 -11.37
CA CYS A 22 -8.85 -19.92 -10.70
C CYS A 22 -7.96 -19.70 -9.48
N PHE A 23 -6.70 -19.42 -9.76
CA PHE A 23 -5.70 -19.09 -8.76
C PHE A 23 -5.91 -17.67 -8.25
N SER A 24 -5.40 -17.40 -7.07
CA SER A 24 -5.29 -16.06 -6.54
C SER A 24 -4.44 -15.18 -7.46
N ARG A 25 -4.82 -13.90 -7.58
CA ARG A 25 -4.25 -12.97 -8.56
C ARG A 25 -4.02 -11.62 -7.94
N PHE A 26 -3.06 -10.90 -8.52
CA PHE A 26 -2.98 -9.46 -8.27
C PHE A 26 -4.01 -8.72 -9.11
N GLY A 27 -4.60 -7.69 -8.51
CA GLY A 27 -5.43 -6.73 -9.21
C GLY A 27 -5.17 -5.30 -8.79
N ARG A 28 -6.00 -4.41 -9.30
CA ARG A 28 -6.04 -2.99 -8.96
C ARG A 28 -7.46 -2.62 -8.57
N VAL A 29 -7.57 -1.86 -7.49
CA VAL A 29 -8.84 -1.27 -7.07
C VAL A 29 -9.19 -0.12 -8.02
N VAL A 30 -10.41 -0.11 -8.55
CA VAL A 30 -10.89 0.91 -9.49
C VAL A 30 -12.10 1.68 -8.97
N ASP A 31 -12.83 1.12 -8.01
CA ASP A 31 -13.98 1.78 -7.36
C ASP A 31 -14.27 1.09 -6.01
N PHE A 32 -15.14 1.67 -5.18
CA PHE A 32 -15.59 1.04 -3.93
C PHE A 32 -17.05 1.31 -3.59
N ASN A 33 -17.65 0.41 -2.83
CA ASN A 33 -18.97 0.55 -2.24
C ASN A 33 -18.91 0.16 -0.77
N GLN A 34 -18.95 1.17 0.10
CA GLN A 34 -18.85 0.99 1.54
C GLN A 34 -20.10 0.32 2.13
N ALA A 35 -21.29 0.57 1.56
CA ALA A 35 -22.54 -0.02 2.05
C ALA A 35 -22.55 -1.55 1.91
N THR A 36 -21.87 -2.08 0.89
CA THR A 36 -21.78 -3.52 0.62
C THR A 36 -20.42 -4.13 1.01
N ASN A 37 -19.53 -3.35 1.64
CA ASN A 37 -18.16 -3.75 1.98
C ASN A 37 -17.43 -4.42 0.80
N SER A 38 -17.46 -3.77 -0.36
CA SER A 38 -16.93 -4.32 -1.60
C SER A 38 -16.15 -3.29 -2.39
N VAL A 39 -15.17 -3.76 -3.15
CA VAL A 39 -14.39 -2.96 -4.11
C VAL A 39 -14.61 -3.47 -5.51
N ARG A 40 -14.58 -2.57 -6.47
CA ARG A 40 -14.52 -2.93 -7.88
C ARG A 40 -13.06 -3.07 -8.26
N ILE A 41 -12.70 -4.18 -8.87
CA ILE A 41 -11.31 -4.54 -9.18
C ILE A 41 -11.14 -4.92 -10.63
N ASN A 42 -9.98 -4.61 -11.19
CA ASN A 42 -9.48 -5.27 -12.39
C ASN A 42 -8.26 -6.12 -12.02
N PHE A 43 -8.21 -7.37 -12.42
CA PHE A 43 -7.15 -8.30 -12.03
C PHE A 43 -6.39 -8.85 -13.25
N ALA A 44 -5.20 -9.39 -13.01
CA ALA A 44 -4.34 -9.93 -14.05
C ALA A 44 -5.06 -11.03 -14.84
N ASP A 45 -4.97 -10.99 -16.17
CA ASP A 45 -5.60 -11.93 -17.10
C ASP A 45 -7.10 -12.14 -16.83
N ASN A 46 -7.80 -11.05 -16.47
CA ASN A 46 -9.24 -11.06 -16.25
C ASN A 46 -9.99 -11.40 -17.56
N PRO A 47 -10.63 -12.60 -17.65
CA PRO A 47 -11.28 -13.03 -18.88
C PRO A 47 -12.59 -12.30 -19.16
N LEU A 48 -13.11 -11.54 -18.19
CA LEU A 48 -14.36 -10.79 -18.34
C LEU A 48 -14.16 -9.44 -19.04
N GLU A 49 -12.91 -9.06 -19.30
CA GLU A 49 -12.50 -7.80 -19.96
C GLU A 49 -13.06 -6.51 -19.31
N GLN A 50 -13.62 -6.62 -18.11
CA GLN A 50 -14.19 -5.50 -17.37
C GLN A 50 -13.95 -5.65 -15.86
N PRO A 51 -13.81 -4.55 -15.11
CA PRO A 51 -13.67 -4.62 -13.67
C PRO A 51 -14.93 -5.16 -12.99
N ILE A 52 -14.75 -6.08 -12.04
CA ILE A 52 -15.83 -6.77 -11.31
C ILE A 52 -15.85 -6.39 -9.83
N TRP A 53 -16.99 -6.59 -9.19
CA TRP A 53 -17.15 -6.38 -7.74
C TRP A 53 -16.58 -7.56 -6.96
N ALA A 54 -15.74 -7.26 -5.99
CA ALA A 54 -15.17 -8.20 -5.03
C ALA A 54 -15.50 -7.79 -3.61
N ARG A 55 -15.81 -8.77 -2.78
CA ARG A 55 -16.04 -8.54 -1.34
C ARG A 55 -14.70 -8.28 -0.66
N LEU A 56 -14.68 -7.37 0.29
CA LEU A 56 -13.52 -7.19 1.17
C LEU A 56 -13.59 -8.22 2.29
N GLU A 57 -12.49 -8.94 2.52
CA GLU A 57 -12.40 -9.91 3.63
C GLU A 57 -12.41 -9.23 5.00
N ARG A 58 -11.76 -8.06 5.09
CA ARG A 58 -11.77 -7.21 6.28
C ARG A 58 -12.49 -5.89 6.02
N HIS A 59 -12.77 -5.18 7.10
CA HIS A 59 -13.29 -3.81 7.01
C HIS A 59 -12.14 -2.84 6.70
N PHE A 60 -12.43 -1.84 5.87
CA PHE A 60 -11.55 -0.72 5.58
C PHE A 60 -12.33 0.58 5.79
N GLU A 61 -11.65 1.61 6.26
CA GLU A 61 -12.24 2.94 6.40
C GLU A 61 -12.51 3.57 5.02
N ALA A 62 -13.49 4.47 4.95
CA ALA A 62 -13.86 5.15 3.71
C ALA A 62 -12.68 5.92 3.08
N SER A 63 -11.83 6.52 3.92
CA SER A 63 -10.62 7.23 3.50
C SER A 63 -9.57 6.30 2.88
N GLU A 64 -9.39 5.10 3.44
CA GLU A 64 -8.49 4.08 2.91
C GLU A 64 -8.97 3.61 1.53
N LEU A 65 -10.26 3.26 1.42
CA LEU A 65 -10.84 2.83 0.15
C LEU A 65 -10.76 3.91 -0.92
N LYS A 66 -11.02 5.17 -0.55
CA LYS A 66 -10.84 6.31 -1.46
C LYS A 66 -9.39 6.42 -1.94
N LEU A 67 -8.43 6.38 -1.02
CA LEU A 67 -7.00 6.40 -1.38
C LEU A 67 -6.62 5.23 -2.31
N SER A 68 -7.21 4.06 -2.10
CA SER A 68 -6.96 2.89 -2.95
C SER A 68 -7.43 3.08 -4.39
N VAL A 69 -8.56 3.76 -4.60
CA VAL A 69 -9.07 4.09 -5.93
C VAL A 69 -8.19 5.17 -6.57
N ASP A 70 -7.94 6.26 -5.84
CA ASP A 70 -7.19 7.41 -6.34
C ASP A 70 -5.78 7.01 -6.80
N ASN A 71 -5.14 6.08 -6.10
CA ASN A 71 -3.79 5.60 -6.42
C ASN A 71 -3.76 4.33 -7.29
N GLN A 72 -4.93 3.82 -7.72
CA GLN A 72 -5.06 2.52 -8.39
C GLN A 72 -4.28 1.40 -7.66
N ALA A 73 -4.47 1.35 -6.33
CA ALA A 73 -3.74 0.50 -5.43
C ALA A 73 -3.80 -0.95 -5.87
N ARG A 74 -2.65 -1.63 -5.77
CA ARG A 74 -2.55 -3.05 -6.02
C ARG A 74 -3.30 -3.79 -4.91
N CYS A 75 -3.97 -4.89 -5.25
CA CYS A 75 -4.64 -5.75 -4.28
C CYS A 75 -4.36 -7.22 -4.58
N TRP A 76 -4.54 -8.07 -3.57
CA TRP A 76 -4.57 -9.53 -3.70
C TRP A 76 -6.01 -10.01 -3.75
N VAL A 77 -6.32 -10.82 -4.75
CA VAL A 77 -7.67 -11.31 -5.06
C VAL A 77 -7.65 -12.82 -4.98
N GLU A 78 -8.55 -13.38 -4.20
CA GLU A 78 -8.82 -14.81 -4.13
C GLU A 78 -10.22 -15.09 -4.66
N PHE A 79 -10.45 -16.32 -5.10
CA PHE A 79 -11.71 -16.72 -5.72
C PHE A 79 -12.31 -17.90 -4.98
N VAL A 80 -13.49 -17.69 -4.40
CA VAL A 80 -14.15 -18.71 -3.58
C VAL A 80 -14.51 -19.90 -4.47
N ASN A 81 -14.16 -21.12 -4.03
CA ASN A 81 -14.41 -22.36 -4.76
C ASN A 81 -13.90 -22.35 -6.21
N HIS A 82 -12.83 -21.59 -6.48
CA HIS A 82 -12.29 -21.42 -7.84
C HIS A 82 -13.30 -20.78 -8.82
N ASP A 83 -14.24 -19.97 -8.31
CA ASP A 83 -15.23 -19.26 -9.11
C ASP A 83 -14.82 -17.79 -9.32
N LEU A 84 -14.52 -17.43 -10.57
CA LEU A 84 -14.13 -16.06 -10.96
C LEU A 84 -15.23 -15.03 -10.71
N THR A 85 -16.49 -15.45 -10.56
CA THR A 85 -17.62 -14.57 -10.27
C THR A 85 -17.77 -14.27 -8.78
N LEU A 86 -16.99 -14.96 -7.92
CA LEU A 86 -16.98 -14.79 -6.47
C LEU A 86 -15.61 -14.33 -5.95
N PRO A 87 -15.09 -13.18 -6.41
CA PRO A 87 -13.82 -12.66 -5.93
C PRO A 87 -13.91 -12.08 -4.51
N VAL A 88 -12.85 -12.28 -3.76
CA VAL A 88 -12.62 -11.72 -2.42
C VAL A 88 -11.26 -11.03 -2.42
N VAL A 89 -11.22 -9.78 -1.98
CA VAL A 89 -9.98 -9.05 -1.75
C VAL A 89 -9.56 -9.25 -0.30
N THR A 90 -8.43 -9.91 -0.11
CA THR A 90 -7.87 -10.20 1.22
C THR A 90 -6.93 -9.08 1.66
N GLU A 91 -6.21 -8.48 0.71
CA GLU A 91 -5.26 -7.39 1.00
C GLU A 91 -5.30 -6.28 -0.07
N ILE A 92 -5.19 -5.03 0.40
CA ILE A 92 -4.99 -3.84 -0.43
C ILE A 92 -3.64 -3.22 -0.04
N TYR A 93 -2.77 -3.02 -1.02
CA TYR A 93 -1.44 -2.43 -0.83
C TYR A 93 -1.52 -0.92 -1.06
N PHE A 94 -1.53 -0.15 0.01
CA PHE A 94 -1.48 1.30 -0.03
C PHE A 94 -0.03 1.76 -0.21
N GLY A 95 0.41 1.81 -1.47
CA GLY A 95 1.66 2.43 -1.86
C GLY A 95 1.43 3.81 -2.46
N VAL A 96 2.37 4.74 -2.23
CA VAL A 96 2.47 5.94 -3.06
C VAL A 96 3.06 5.49 -4.40
N SER A 97 2.25 5.52 -5.47
CA SER A 97 2.63 4.99 -6.78
C SER A 97 3.91 5.65 -7.31
N GLY A 98 4.81 4.83 -7.85
CA GLY A 98 6.22 5.13 -8.17
C GLY A 98 6.51 6.14 -9.28
N ASP A 99 5.49 6.82 -9.82
CA ASP A 99 5.64 7.86 -10.84
C ASP A 99 5.42 9.28 -10.28
N GLY A 100 4.93 9.38 -9.03
CA GLY A 100 4.64 10.64 -8.35
C GLY A 100 5.90 11.29 -7.80
N LYS A 101 6.38 12.35 -8.46
CA LYS A 101 7.48 13.20 -7.96
C LYS A 101 7.16 13.90 -6.64
N GLU A 102 5.89 13.93 -6.23
CA GLU A 102 5.40 14.72 -5.12
C GLU A 102 4.17 14.09 -4.45
N LEU A 103 4.14 14.12 -3.11
CA LEU A 103 2.97 13.81 -2.27
C LEU A 103 2.57 15.11 -1.56
N ILE A 104 1.39 15.66 -1.88
CA ILE A 104 0.87 16.88 -1.25
C ILE A 104 -0.14 16.50 -0.16
N LEU A 105 0.17 16.84 1.10
CA LEU A 105 -0.77 16.75 2.22
C LEU A 105 -1.39 18.14 2.45
N SER A 106 -2.70 18.28 2.23
CA SER A 106 -3.44 19.53 2.48
C SER A 106 -4.70 19.25 3.29
N ALA A 107 -4.84 19.93 4.42
CA ALA A 107 -5.98 19.81 5.32
C ALA A 107 -6.09 21.05 6.22
N ASP A 108 -7.31 21.35 6.69
CA ASP A 108 -7.53 22.38 7.72
C ASP A 108 -6.80 22.05 9.03
N LYS A 109 -6.59 20.75 9.31
CA LYS A 109 -5.79 20.25 10.44
C LYS A 109 -5.12 18.92 10.07
N LEU A 110 -3.83 18.80 10.35
CA LEU A 110 -3.04 17.56 10.25
C LEU A 110 -2.55 17.12 11.64
N MET A 111 -2.71 15.84 11.97
CA MET A 111 -2.21 15.23 13.21
C MET A 111 -1.52 13.92 12.89
N VAL A 112 -0.25 13.79 13.30
CA VAL A 112 0.55 12.57 13.12
C VAL A 112 0.84 12.00 14.51
N GLU A 113 0.24 10.85 14.82
CA GLU A 113 0.42 10.15 16.10
C GLU A 113 1.25 8.89 15.90
N THR A 114 2.34 8.75 16.65
CA THR A 114 3.20 7.56 16.62
C THR A 114 3.58 7.16 18.04
N SER A 115 3.82 5.86 18.26
CA SER A 115 4.10 5.30 19.59
C SER A 115 5.60 5.21 19.93
N ASN A 116 6.48 5.49 18.97
CA ASN A 116 7.93 5.34 19.13
C ASN A 116 8.69 6.56 18.61
N GLU A 117 8.74 6.73 17.30
CA GLU A 117 9.52 7.78 16.64
C GLU A 117 8.81 8.25 15.37
N LEU A 118 8.83 9.57 15.14
CA LEU A 118 8.55 10.19 13.85
C LEU A 118 9.86 10.82 13.34
N ALA A 119 10.29 10.43 12.14
CA ALA A 119 11.45 11.02 11.47
C ALA A 119 11.01 11.74 10.19
N ILE A 120 11.42 12.99 10.03
CA ILE A 120 11.21 13.79 8.81
C ILE A 120 12.59 14.03 8.20
N ILE A 121 12.87 13.43 7.04
CA ILE A 121 14.21 13.39 6.44
C ILE A 121 14.15 13.96 5.02
N SER A 122 15.05 14.88 4.71
CA SER A 122 15.25 15.47 3.39
C SER A 122 16.74 15.62 3.10
N GLY A 123 17.32 14.64 2.40
CA GLY A 123 18.75 14.61 2.11
C GLY A 123 19.59 14.57 3.39
N ASN A 124 20.39 15.61 3.61
CA ASN A 124 21.27 15.76 4.79
C ASN A 124 20.60 16.53 5.94
N ALA A 125 19.31 16.84 5.84
CA ALA A 125 18.55 17.48 6.91
C ALA A 125 17.52 16.50 7.47
N GLU A 126 17.53 16.27 8.77
CA GLU A 126 16.60 15.37 9.45
C GLU A 126 16.08 15.96 10.77
N ALA A 127 14.84 15.63 11.10
CA ALA A 127 14.22 15.92 12.38
C ALA A 127 13.58 14.65 12.96
N HIS A 128 14.00 14.30 14.16
CA HIS A 128 13.55 13.12 14.90
C HIS A 128 12.73 13.54 16.11
N TYR A 129 11.49 13.07 16.19
CA TYR A 129 10.59 13.23 17.34
C TYR A 129 10.50 11.88 18.05
N ARG A 130 11.12 11.75 19.23
CA ARG A 130 11.16 10.49 19.98
C ARG A 130 10.26 10.58 21.18
N GLY A 131 9.07 9.98 21.07
CA GLY A 131 8.01 10.09 22.08
C GLY A 131 8.41 9.53 23.43
N LYS A 132 9.11 8.39 23.46
CA LYS A 132 9.56 7.75 24.71
C LYS A 132 10.60 8.56 25.48
N GLU A 133 11.45 9.29 24.75
CA GLU A 133 12.51 10.11 25.32
C GLU A 133 12.04 11.55 25.60
N GLY A 134 10.88 11.94 25.06
CA GLY A 134 10.39 13.31 25.11
C GLY A 134 11.32 14.29 24.42
N SER A 135 12.05 13.85 23.40
CA SER A 135 13.10 14.61 22.72
C SER A 135 12.75 14.92 21.27
N VAL A 136 13.24 16.08 20.82
CA VAL A 136 13.27 16.46 19.40
C VAL A 136 14.71 16.78 19.05
N THR A 137 15.24 16.13 18.02
CA THR A 137 16.60 16.33 17.51
C THR A 137 16.52 16.77 16.06
N THR A 138 17.27 17.81 15.71
CA THR A 138 17.35 18.32 14.34
C THR A 138 18.81 18.34 13.93
N ASP A 139 19.14 17.62 12.86
CA ASP A 139 20.47 17.55 12.29
C ASP A 139 20.43 18.15 10.88
N ALA A 140 21.18 19.23 10.67
CA ALA A 140 21.31 19.90 9.38
C ALA A 140 22.57 20.80 9.37
N GLU A 141 23.04 21.15 8.17
CA GLU A 141 24.16 22.11 8.03
C GLU A 141 23.79 23.50 8.55
N HIS A 142 22.53 23.91 8.36
CA HIS A 142 22.01 25.21 8.79
C HIS A 142 20.64 25.00 9.46
N VAL A 143 20.50 25.46 10.71
CA VAL A 143 19.24 25.43 11.45
C VAL A 143 18.84 26.86 11.81
N THR A 144 17.71 27.31 11.25
CA THR A 144 17.09 28.60 11.60
C THR A 144 15.85 28.34 12.44
N SER A 145 15.76 29.00 13.60
CA SER A 145 14.57 28.97 14.45
C SER A 145 14.12 30.39 14.72
N GLU A 146 12.82 30.65 14.53
CA GLU A 146 12.19 31.94 14.76
C GLU A 146 10.94 31.75 15.63
N ALA A 147 10.77 32.61 16.64
CA ALA A 147 9.60 32.62 17.50
C ALA A 147 9.08 34.04 17.65
N SER A 148 7.77 34.23 17.48
CA SER A 148 7.12 35.54 17.54
C SER A 148 7.02 36.12 18.95
N MET A 149 7.13 35.29 19.99
CA MET A 149 7.02 35.71 21.39
C MET A 149 8.30 35.47 22.18
N ALA A 150 8.70 34.22 22.37
CA ALA A 150 9.89 33.87 23.12
C ALA A 150 10.42 32.51 22.69
N GLN A 151 11.74 32.43 22.54
CA GLN A 151 12.45 31.17 22.39
C GLN A 151 13.46 31.05 23.52
N LYS A 152 13.23 30.09 24.43
CA LYS A 152 14.13 29.83 25.55
C LYS A 152 15.01 28.63 25.20
N ILE A 153 16.27 28.90 24.86
CA ILE A 153 17.27 27.86 24.63
C ILE A 153 18.01 27.63 25.96
N LEU A 154 17.82 26.46 26.56
CA LEU A 154 18.53 26.02 27.77
C LEU A 154 19.47 24.89 27.36
N GLY A 155 20.78 25.16 27.30
CA GLY A 155 21.78 24.18 26.89
C GLY A 155 23.10 24.39 27.62
N GLY A 156 23.85 23.31 27.86
CA GLY A 156 25.17 23.36 28.51
C GLY A 156 26.29 23.90 27.61
N THR A 157 26.18 23.71 26.29
CA THR A 157 27.10 24.30 25.30
C THR A 157 26.27 24.88 24.17
N ILE A 158 26.32 26.20 24.05
CA ILE A 158 25.76 26.96 22.93
C ILE A 158 26.96 27.66 22.29
N ALA A 159 27.52 27.07 21.25
CA ALA A 159 28.53 27.72 20.42
C ALA A 159 27.79 28.53 19.35
N ILE A 160 27.74 29.85 19.53
CA ILE A 160 27.30 30.79 18.50
C ILE A 160 28.58 31.44 17.98
N ASN A 161 28.91 31.17 16.72
CA ASN A 161 30.04 31.78 16.01
C ASN A 161 29.57 32.96 15.15
#